data_AF-A0A4R4XXQ1-F1
#
_entry.id   AF-A0A4R4XXQ1-F1
#
_cell.length_a   1.000
_cell.length_b   1.000
_cell.length_c   1.000
_cell.angle_alpha   90.00
_cell.angle_beta   90.00
_cell.angle_gamma   90.00
#
_symmetry.space_group_name_H-M   'P 1'
#
loop_
_entity.id
_entity.type
_entity.pdbx_description
1 polymer ?
#
loop_
_entity_poly.entity_id
_entity_poly.type
_entity_poly.pdbx_seq_one_letter_code
_entity_poly.pdbx_strand_id
1 'polypeptide(L)'
;MRIDDYVAELNGALSGPHGPKRDLVVEARDSLVDAAAALEGEGVDPAEAERLAVAEFGEVREVAPGYQAELTAVSGRRLGVLLFLSVPITVAMWSMLWRLYPATDDAWLNQPAWFMPVSRLLDVVQLGVGLYGGLVLFALSRGARWIRRPRLAIRSMAVLVWAALPVSGGLALLLSYGASAPNTLDALPAALANLVTSAMWGLQIYCATRCLRLTRSPAR
;
A
#
# COMPACT_ATOMS: atom_id res chain seq x y z
N MET A 1 -34.10 -7.49 11.83
CA MET A 1 -33.18 -6.54 11.16
C MET A 1 -33.52 -6.57 9.69
N ARG A 2 -33.66 -5.42 9.01
CA ARG A 2 -33.87 -5.39 7.56
C ARG A 2 -32.52 -5.35 6.83
N ILE A 3 -32.52 -5.56 5.52
CA ILE A 3 -31.29 -5.57 4.71
C ILE A 3 -30.53 -4.25 4.85
N ASP A 4 -31.20 -3.10 4.76
CA ASP A 4 -30.54 -1.80 4.84
C ASP A 4 -29.90 -1.53 6.22
N ASP A 5 -30.52 -2.00 7.31
CA ASP A 5 -29.94 -1.92 8.65
C ASP A 5 -28.67 -2.77 8.73
N TYR A 6 -28.72 -3.99 8.19
CA TYR A 6 -27.60 -4.93 8.18
C TYR A 6 -26.41 -4.38 7.39
N VAL A 7 -26.68 -3.83 6.21
CA VAL A 7 -25.68 -3.21 5.34
C VAL A 7 -25.06 -1.98 6.01
N ALA A 8 -25.86 -1.18 6.73
CA ALA A 8 -25.35 -0.03 7.48
C ALA A 8 -24.43 -0.46 8.63
N GLU A 9 -24.80 -1.52 9.38
CA GLU A 9 -23.96 -2.07 10.44
C GLU A 9 -22.67 -2.68 9.89
N LEU A 10 -22.75 -3.47 8.81
CA LEU A 10 -21.58 -4.02 8.12
C LEU A 10 -20.65 -2.90 7.63
N ASN A 11 -21.20 -1.86 7.01
CA ASN A 11 -20.44 -0.69 6.61
C ASN A 11 -19.76 0.02 7.80
N GLY A 12 -20.42 0.07 8.97
CA GLY A 12 -19.83 0.61 10.21
C GLY A 12 -18.68 -0.25 10.75
N ALA A 13 -18.81 -1.58 10.67
CA ALA A 13 -17.81 -2.53 11.14
C ALA A 13 -16.53 -2.57 10.28
N LEU A 14 -16.64 -2.26 8.98
CA LEU A 14 -15.53 -2.34 8.03
C LEU A 14 -14.65 -1.09 8.03
N SER A 15 -13.34 -1.30 7.99
CA SER A 15 -12.34 -0.24 7.82
C SER A 15 -11.56 -0.45 6.52
N GLY A 16 -11.43 0.57 5.67
CA GLY A 16 -10.78 0.38 4.38
C GLY A 16 -10.76 1.61 3.45
N PRO A 17 -10.17 1.48 2.24
CA PRO A 17 -10.36 2.41 1.14
C PRO A 17 -11.83 2.54 0.74
N HIS A 18 -12.32 3.79 0.61
CA HIS A 18 -13.73 4.10 0.36
C HIS A 18 -14.31 3.35 -0.85
N GLY A 19 -13.58 3.32 -1.97
CA GLY A 19 -14.02 2.59 -3.19
C GLY A 19 -14.21 1.10 -2.93
N PRO A 20 -13.14 0.32 -2.68
CA PRO A 20 -13.25 -1.12 -2.44
C PRO A 20 -14.19 -1.50 -1.28
N LYS A 21 -14.26 -0.67 -0.23
CA LYS A 21 -15.21 -0.87 0.87
C LYS A 21 -16.65 -0.71 0.40
N ARG A 22 -16.96 0.35 -0.35
CA ARG A 22 -18.30 0.58 -0.89
C ARG A 22 -18.69 -0.54 -1.83
N ASP A 23 -17.79 -0.94 -2.73
CA ASP A 23 -18.07 -1.99 -3.72
C ASP A 23 -18.41 -3.33 -3.04
N LEU A 24 -17.66 -3.71 -1.99
CA LEU A 24 -17.98 -4.90 -1.17
C LEU A 24 -19.31 -4.80 -0.41
N VAL A 25 -19.64 -3.62 0.11
CA VAL A 25 -20.90 -3.39 0.82
C VAL A 25 -22.09 -3.44 -0.14
N VAL A 26 -21.91 -2.94 -1.37
CA VAL A 26 -22.90 -3.06 -2.45
C VAL A 26 -23.07 -4.52 -2.85
N GLU A 27 -21.99 -5.27 -3.06
CA GLU A 27 -22.05 -6.69 -3.39
C GLU A 27 -22.75 -7.52 -2.30
N ALA A 28 -22.51 -7.21 -1.02
CA ALA A 28 -23.22 -7.83 0.09
C ALA A 28 -24.72 -7.50 0.07
N ARG A 29 -25.09 -6.25 -0.23
CA ARG A 29 -26.48 -5.82 -0.36
C ARG A 29 -27.17 -6.54 -1.52
N ASP A 30 -26.52 -6.61 -2.67
CA ASP A 30 -27.08 -7.26 -3.86
C ASP A 30 -27.26 -8.76 -3.61
N SER A 31 -26.30 -9.41 -2.95
CA SER A 31 -26.43 -10.83 -2.54
C SER A 31 -27.61 -11.07 -1.58
N LEU A 32 -27.84 -10.16 -0.62
CA LEU A 32 -28.98 -10.22 0.29
C LEU A 32 -30.32 -9.99 -0.42
N VAL A 33 -30.35 -9.06 -1.38
CA VAL A 33 -31.55 -8.79 -2.20
C VAL A 33 -31.87 -9.99 -3.08
N ASP A 34 -30.86 -10.61 -3.70
CA ASP A 34 -31.03 -11.82 -4.51
C ASP A 34 -31.55 -13.00 -3.66
N ALA A 35 -31.04 -13.15 -2.43
CA ALA A 35 -31.52 -14.16 -1.49
C ALA A 35 -32.97 -13.91 -1.06
N ALA A 36 -33.33 -12.66 -0.73
CA ALA A 36 -34.71 -12.31 -0.40
C ALA A 36 -35.67 -12.52 -1.59
N ALA A 37 -35.26 -12.15 -2.80
CA ALA A 37 -36.05 -12.37 -4.02
C ALA A 37 -36.29 -13.86 -4.31
N ALA A 38 -35.32 -14.73 -4.00
CA ALA A 38 -35.50 -16.17 -4.10
C ALA A 38 -36.58 -16.69 -3.14
N LEU A 39 -36.55 -16.22 -1.88
CA LEU A 39 -37.55 -16.58 -0.85
C LEU A 39 -38.95 -16.05 -1.19
N GLU A 40 -39.06 -14.86 -1.76
CA GLU A 40 -40.32 -14.33 -2.28
C GLU A 40 -40.87 -15.20 -3.42
N GLY A 41 -39.99 -15.70 -4.30
CA GLY A 41 -40.34 -16.66 -5.34
C GLY A 41 -40.87 -18.00 -4.81
N GLU A 42 -40.50 -18.37 -3.58
CA GLU A 42 -41.02 -19.54 -2.86
C GLU A 42 -42.33 -19.26 -2.10
N GLY A 43 -42.84 -18.02 -2.15
CA GLY A 43 -44.10 -17.61 -1.54
C GLY A 43 -43.97 -17.05 -0.12
N VAL A 44 -42.76 -16.71 0.33
CA VAL A 44 -42.54 -16.01 1.60
C VAL A 44 -42.95 -14.54 1.47
N ASP A 45 -43.56 -13.97 2.52
CA ASP A 45 -43.90 -12.55 2.56
C ASP A 45 -42.62 -11.68 2.44
N PRO A 46 -42.61 -10.57 1.68
CA PRO A 46 -41.42 -9.75 1.45
C PRO A 46 -40.68 -9.31 2.74
N ALA A 47 -41.43 -8.96 3.79
CA ALA A 47 -40.80 -8.52 5.04
C ALA A 47 -40.19 -9.67 5.84
N GLU A 48 -40.71 -10.89 5.68
CA GLU A 48 -40.12 -12.09 6.27
C GLU A 48 -38.95 -12.62 5.42
N ALA A 49 -39.04 -12.51 4.10
CA ALA A 49 -37.96 -12.87 3.17
C ALA A 49 -36.68 -12.07 3.47
N GLU A 50 -36.78 -10.75 3.68
CA GLU A 50 -35.63 -9.94 4.11
C GLU A 50 -35.01 -10.41 5.43
N ARG A 51 -35.83 -10.72 6.43
CA ARG A 51 -35.36 -11.16 7.75
C ARG A 51 -34.65 -12.50 7.66
N LEU A 52 -35.22 -13.42 6.89
CA LEU A 52 -34.68 -14.76 6.70
C LEU A 52 -33.37 -14.70 5.88
N ALA A 53 -33.31 -13.88 4.84
CA ALA A 53 -32.09 -13.65 4.07
C ALA A 53 -30.95 -13.11 4.95
N VAL A 54 -31.22 -12.13 5.82
CA VAL A 54 -30.22 -11.63 6.79
C VAL A 54 -29.81 -12.71 7.79
N ALA A 55 -30.77 -13.52 8.28
CA ALA A 55 -30.47 -14.60 9.21
C ALA A 55 -29.59 -15.69 8.57
N GLU A 56 -29.82 -16.02 7.29
CA GLU A 56 -29.03 -16.99 6.54
C GLU A 56 -27.63 -16.45 6.19
N PHE A 57 -27.52 -15.16 5.90
CA PHE A 57 -26.24 -14.51 5.61
C PHE A 57 -25.29 -14.46 6.83
N GLY A 58 -25.85 -14.52 8.04
CA GLY A 58 -25.12 -14.59 9.30
C GLY A 58 -24.93 -13.22 9.97
N GLU A 59 -24.39 -13.24 11.19
CA GLU A 59 -24.21 -12.00 11.96
C GLU A 59 -23.00 -11.19 11.46
N VAL A 60 -23.09 -9.85 11.55
CA VAL A 60 -22.01 -8.94 11.11
C VAL A 60 -20.66 -9.30 11.74
N ARG A 61 -20.64 -9.73 13.01
CA ARG A 61 -19.41 -10.13 13.72
C ARG A 61 -18.71 -11.36 13.12
N GLU A 62 -19.45 -12.23 12.44
CA GLU A 62 -18.94 -13.45 11.82
C GLU A 62 -18.45 -13.18 10.40
N VAL A 63 -19.17 -12.32 9.68
CA VAL A 63 -18.92 -12.01 8.27
C VAL A 63 -17.86 -10.91 8.10
N ALA A 64 -17.90 -9.85 8.93
CA ALA A 64 -16.99 -8.71 8.82
C ALA A 64 -15.48 -9.07 8.82
N PRO A 65 -14.98 -10.04 9.61
CA PRO A 65 -13.57 -10.45 9.54
C PRO A 65 -13.10 -10.95 8.17
N GLY A 66 -14.00 -11.58 7.39
CA GLY A 66 -13.74 -12.04 6.02
C GLY A 66 -13.58 -10.86 5.07
N TYR A 67 -14.58 -9.98 5.02
CA TYR A 67 -14.55 -8.73 4.25
C TYR A 67 -13.34 -7.84 4.62
N GLN A 68 -13.02 -7.74 5.91
CA GLN A 68 -11.85 -6.99 6.39
C GLN A 68 -10.53 -7.61 5.89
N ALA A 69 -10.46 -8.94 5.73
CA ALA A 69 -9.28 -9.60 5.18
C ALA A 69 -9.07 -9.24 3.70
N GLU A 70 -10.14 -9.15 2.92
CA GLU A 70 -10.10 -8.72 1.51
C GLU A 70 -9.67 -7.26 1.38
N LEU A 71 -10.26 -6.36 2.15
CA LEU A 71 -9.86 -4.94 2.19
C LEU A 71 -8.39 -4.76 2.58
N THR A 72 -7.92 -5.60 3.50
CA THR A 72 -6.50 -5.63 3.89
C THR A 72 -5.63 -6.10 2.73
N ALA A 73 -6.01 -7.17 2.03
CA ALA A 73 -5.28 -7.69 0.88
C ALA A 73 -5.21 -6.67 -0.27
N VAL A 74 -6.31 -5.99 -0.59
CA VAL A 74 -6.35 -4.90 -1.59
C VAL A 74 -5.38 -3.78 -1.22
N SER A 75 -5.37 -3.37 0.05
CA SER A 75 -4.46 -2.33 0.54
C SER A 75 -2.99 -2.76 0.49
N GLY A 76 -2.71 -4.01 0.89
CA GLY A 76 -1.39 -4.62 0.80
C GLY A 76 -0.85 -4.70 -0.63
N ARG A 77 -1.71 -5.07 -1.59
CA ARG A 77 -1.38 -5.09 -3.02
C ARG A 77 -1.01 -3.70 -3.54
N ARG A 78 -1.79 -2.67 -3.18
CA ARG A 78 -1.47 -1.28 -3.56
C ARG A 78 -0.12 -0.83 -2.99
N LEU A 79 0.18 -1.16 -1.73
CA LEU A 79 1.49 -0.87 -1.14
C LEU A 79 2.62 -1.62 -1.85
N GLY A 80 2.45 -2.91 -2.14
CA GLY A 80 3.45 -3.70 -2.86
C GLY A 80 3.74 -3.17 -4.27
N VAL A 81 2.70 -2.80 -5.03
CA VAL A 81 2.85 -2.15 -6.34
C VAL A 81 3.61 -0.83 -6.21
N LEU A 82 3.24 0.00 -5.23
CA LEU A 82 3.91 1.28 -5.01
C LEU A 82 5.40 1.11 -4.70
N LEU A 83 5.76 0.19 -3.81
CA LEU A 83 7.16 -0.08 -3.47
C LEU A 83 7.93 -0.64 -4.67
N PHE A 84 7.34 -1.61 -5.36
CA PHE A 84 7.96 -2.23 -6.52
C PHE A 84 8.19 -1.25 -7.67
N LEU A 85 7.23 -0.37 -7.96
CA LEU A 85 7.34 0.62 -9.03
C LEU A 85 8.16 1.85 -8.65
N SER A 86 8.20 2.23 -7.37
CA SER A 86 8.96 3.41 -6.96
C SER A 86 10.45 3.29 -7.29
N VAL A 87 11.03 2.11 -7.15
CA VAL A 87 12.46 1.87 -7.41
C VAL A 87 12.84 2.10 -8.88
N PRO A 88 12.26 1.41 -9.88
CA PRO A 88 12.60 1.63 -11.28
C PRO A 88 12.26 3.05 -11.75
N ILE A 89 11.19 3.67 -11.23
CA ILE A 89 10.85 5.06 -11.55
C ILE A 89 11.95 6.00 -11.05
N THR A 90 12.38 5.86 -9.78
CA THR A 90 13.45 6.67 -9.21
C THR A 90 14.78 6.45 -9.95
N VAL A 91 15.14 5.20 -10.25
CA VAL A 91 16.36 4.87 -11.00
C VAL A 91 16.33 5.47 -12.41
N ALA A 92 15.22 5.32 -13.14
CA ALA A 92 15.09 5.86 -14.49
C ALA A 92 15.12 7.39 -14.49
N MET A 93 14.43 8.03 -13.54
CA MET A 93 14.41 9.48 -13.38
C MET A 93 15.81 10.04 -13.13
N TRP A 94 16.54 9.50 -12.14
CA TRP A 94 17.90 9.95 -11.84
C TRP A 94 18.87 9.62 -12.98
N SER A 95 18.76 8.44 -13.61
CA SER A 95 19.61 8.08 -14.77
C SER A 95 19.43 9.03 -15.94
N MET A 96 18.19 9.45 -16.21
CA MET A 96 17.90 10.45 -17.25
C MET A 96 18.50 11.81 -16.87
N LEU A 97 18.40 12.19 -15.60
CA LEU A 97 18.92 13.45 -15.10
C LEU A 97 20.45 13.53 -15.22
N TRP A 98 21.17 12.46 -14.85
CA TRP A 98 22.62 12.35 -15.02
C TRP A 98 23.07 12.38 -16.49
N ARG A 99 22.25 11.86 -17.41
CA ARG A 99 22.53 11.91 -18.86
C ARG A 99 22.34 13.30 -19.46
N LEU A 100 21.34 14.04 -18.99
CA LEU A 100 21.04 15.40 -19.44
C LEU A 100 21.98 16.43 -18.81
N TYR A 101 22.41 16.18 -17.57
CA TYR A 101 23.28 17.05 -16.79
C TYR A 101 24.49 16.25 -16.28
N PRO A 102 25.47 15.96 -17.15
CA PRO A 102 26.65 15.22 -16.76
C PRO A 102 27.43 15.99 -15.69
N ALA A 103 27.87 15.28 -14.66
CA ALA A 103 28.82 15.83 -13.70
C ALA A 103 30.15 16.15 -14.41
N THR A 104 30.81 17.22 -13.98
CA THR A 104 32.18 17.54 -14.39
C THR A 104 33.14 16.50 -13.81
N ASP A 105 34.24 16.20 -14.51
CA ASP A 105 35.22 15.20 -14.07
C ASP A 105 35.81 15.54 -12.68
N ASP A 106 35.93 16.83 -12.35
CA ASP A 106 36.36 17.32 -11.03
C ASP A 106 35.39 16.97 -9.89
N ALA A 107 34.10 16.82 -10.19
CA ALA A 107 33.07 16.50 -9.20
C ALA A 107 33.16 15.04 -8.72
N TRP A 108 33.76 14.15 -9.53
CA TRP A 108 33.99 12.75 -9.19
C TRP A 108 35.34 12.55 -8.48
N LEU A 109 36.37 13.31 -8.88
CA LEU A 109 37.72 13.20 -8.34
C LEU A 109 37.87 13.74 -6.91
N ASN A 110 37.04 14.72 -6.52
CA ASN A 110 37.09 15.34 -5.19
C ASN A 110 36.07 14.77 -4.18
N GLN A 111 35.47 13.63 -4.48
CA GLN A 111 34.49 13.03 -3.57
C GLN A 111 35.20 12.38 -2.37
N PRO A 112 34.69 12.58 -1.14
CA PRO A 112 35.20 11.89 0.03
C PRO A 112 35.14 10.36 -0.13
N ALA A 113 36.11 9.63 0.42
CA ALA A 113 36.15 8.16 0.33
C ALA A 113 34.90 7.46 0.92
N TRP A 114 34.16 8.16 1.81
CA TRP A 114 32.90 7.68 2.37
C TRP A 114 31.68 7.87 1.45
N PHE A 115 31.77 8.70 0.41
CA PHE A 115 30.64 9.02 -0.48
C PHE A 115 30.16 7.78 -1.25
N MET A 116 31.09 7.06 -1.88
CA MET A 116 30.79 5.85 -2.64
C MET A 116 30.13 4.73 -1.81
N PRO A 117 30.64 4.35 -0.61
CA PRO A 117 29.98 3.33 0.19
C PRO A 117 28.61 3.77 0.72
N VAL A 118 28.42 5.06 1.08
CA VAL A 118 27.13 5.59 1.53
C VAL A 118 26.10 5.58 0.40
N SER A 119 26.50 5.99 -0.81
CA SER A 119 25.64 5.92 -2.00
C SER A 119 25.23 4.49 -2.32
N ARG A 120 26.17 3.53 -2.29
CA ARG A 120 25.86 2.11 -2.50
C ARG A 120 24.91 1.57 -1.42
N LEU A 121 25.09 1.98 -0.16
CA LEU A 121 24.20 1.55 0.92
C LEU A 121 22.77 2.07 0.69
N LEU A 122 22.61 3.33 0.29
CA LEU A 122 21.31 3.90 -0.06
C LEU A 122 20.64 3.11 -1.20
N ASP A 123 21.38 2.79 -2.26
CA ASP A 123 20.87 2.02 -3.39
C ASP A 123 20.44 0.61 -2.97
N VAL A 124 21.25 -0.08 -2.15
CA VAL A 124 20.94 -1.42 -1.64
C VAL A 124 19.68 -1.39 -0.77
N VAL A 125 19.52 -0.37 0.09
CA VAL A 125 18.31 -0.22 0.91
C VAL A 125 17.08 -0.01 0.03
N GLN A 126 17.16 0.89 -0.96
CA GLN A 126 16.02 1.15 -1.87
C GLN A 126 15.67 -0.08 -2.71
N LEU A 127 16.65 -0.75 -3.31
CA LEU A 127 16.47 -1.98 -4.07
C LEU A 127 15.87 -3.09 -3.21
N GLY A 128 16.37 -3.24 -1.97
CA GLY A 128 15.86 -4.23 -1.02
C GLY A 128 14.40 -4.00 -0.67
N VAL A 129 13.99 -2.75 -0.42
CA VAL A 129 12.60 -2.38 -0.15
C VAL A 129 11.71 -2.67 -1.36
N GLY A 130 12.13 -2.30 -2.56
CA GLY A 130 11.36 -2.55 -3.78
C GLY A 130 11.22 -4.04 -4.11
N LEU A 131 12.32 -4.80 -3.99
CA LEU A 131 12.34 -6.24 -4.22
C LEU A 131 11.46 -6.99 -3.21
N TYR A 132 11.56 -6.62 -1.93
CA TYR A 132 10.69 -7.18 -0.90
C TYR A 132 9.22 -6.85 -1.17
N GLY A 133 8.93 -5.60 -1.54
CA GLY A 133 7.58 -5.17 -1.94
C GLY A 133 7.04 -5.98 -3.12
N GLY A 134 7.86 -6.23 -4.13
CA GLY A 134 7.53 -7.08 -5.28
C GLY A 134 7.32 -8.55 -4.90
N LEU A 135 8.13 -9.10 -4.00
CA LEU A 135 8.01 -10.49 -3.54
C LEU A 135 6.74 -10.72 -2.74
N VAL A 136 6.38 -9.79 -1.85
CA VAL A 136 5.11 -9.87 -1.11
C VAL A 136 3.92 -9.65 -2.04
N LEU A 137 4.02 -8.71 -3.00
CA LEU A 137 3.01 -8.51 -4.04
C LEU A 137 2.78 -9.80 -4.85
N PHE A 138 3.86 -10.45 -5.28
CA PHE A 138 3.82 -11.70 -6.03
C PHE A 138 3.19 -12.84 -5.21
N ALA A 139 3.54 -12.92 -3.93
CA ALA A 139 2.98 -13.93 -3.04
C ALA A 139 1.48 -13.67 -2.75
N LEU A 140 1.04 -12.41 -2.68
CA LEU A 140 -0.38 -12.04 -2.57
C LEU A 140 -1.17 -12.32 -3.86
N SER A 141 -0.56 -12.14 -5.04
CA SER A 141 -1.22 -12.32 -6.34
C SER A 141 -1.33 -13.79 -6.78
N ARG A 142 -0.36 -14.65 -6.43
CA ARG A 142 -0.44 -16.09 -6.74
C ARG A 142 -1.36 -16.91 -5.81
N GLY A 143 -2.10 -16.22 -4.95
CA GLY A 143 -3.24 -16.75 -4.22
C GLY A 143 -2.90 -17.26 -2.82
N ALA A 144 -3.93 -17.25 -1.96
CA ALA A 144 -3.94 -17.62 -0.55
C ALA A 144 -3.31 -19.00 -0.20
N ARG A 145 -2.96 -19.79 -1.22
CA ARG A 145 -2.28 -21.09 -1.13
C ARG A 145 -0.89 -20.98 -0.50
N TRP A 146 -0.16 -19.90 -0.78
CA TRP A 146 1.25 -19.75 -0.33
C TRP A 146 1.39 -18.95 0.96
N ILE A 147 0.44 -18.07 1.29
CA ILE A 147 0.52 -17.23 2.48
C ILE A 147 -0.54 -17.65 3.49
N ARG A 148 -0.11 -18.36 4.54
CA ARG A 148 -0.96 -18.72 5.69
C ARG A 148 -1.44 -17.49 6.49
N ARG A 149 -0.73 -16.36 6.42
CA ARG A 149 -1.03 -15.13 7.20
C ARG A 149 -0.77 -13.82 6.40
N PRO A 150 -1.64 -13.46 5.45
CA PRO A 150 -1.45 -12.25 4.61
C PRO A 150 -1.36 -10.96 5.42
N ARG A 151 -2.07 -10.89 6.55
CA ARG A 151 -2.01 -9.75 7.49
C ARG A 151 -0.59 -9.50 8.02
N LEU A 152 0.20 -10.55 8.28
CA LEU A 152 1.55 -10.41 8.81
C LEU A 152 2.52 -9.88 7.75
N ALA A 153 2.40 -10.38 6.50
CA ALA A 153 3.21 -9.92 5.38
C ALA A 153 2.95 -8.44 5.04
N ILE A 154 1.68 -8.02 5.09
CA ILE A 154 1.30 -6.62 4.85
C ILE A 154 1.83 -5.73 5.97
N ARG A 155 1.76 -6.20 7.22
CA ARG A 155 2.31 -5.50 8.38
C ARG A 155 3.84 -5.38 8.32
N SER A 156 4.55 -6.43 7.91
CA SER A 156 6.01 -6.39 7.78
C SER A 156 6.46 -5.41 6.70
N MET A 157 5.77 -5.34 5.56
CA MET A 157 6.03 -4.30 4.55
C MET A 157 5.84 -2.89 5.12
N ALA A 158 4.76 -2.66 5.86
CA ALA A 158 4.50 -1.34 6.41
C ALA A 158 5.53 -0.93 7.48
N VAL A 159 5.98 -1.89 8.32
CA VAL A 159 7.08 -1.67 9.28
C VAL A 159 8.39 -1.41 8.55
N LEU A 160 8.68 -2.16 7.49
CA LEU A 160 9.89 -1.97 6.68
C LEU A 160 9.94 -0.56 6.09
N VAL A 161 8.84 -0.04 5.55
CA VAL A 161 8.76 1.34 5.04
C VAL A 161 9.07 2.35 6.14
N TRP A 162 8.48 2.19 7.32
CA TRP A 162 8.72 3.07 8.47
C TRP A 162 10.17 3.02 8.98
N ALA A 163 10.85 1.88 8.87
CA ALA A 163 12.25 1.74 9.27
C ALA A 163 13.22 2.23 8.18
N ALA A 164 12.92 1.95 6.91
CA ALA A 164 13.81 2.25 5.78
C ALA A 164 13.80 3.73 5.39
N LEU A 165 12.69 4.44 5.58
CA LEU A 165 12.58 5.85 5.20
C LEU A 165 13.50 6.79 6.02
N PRO A 166 13.57 6.72 7.36
CA PRO A 166 14.52 7.52 8.13
C PRO A 166 15.98 7.21 7.76
N VAL A 167 16.30 5.94 7.52
CA VAL A 167 17.63 5.52 7.07
C VAL A 167 17.94 6.12 5.70
N SER A 168 17.03 6.00 4.75
CA SER A 168 17.20 6.56 3.40
C SER A 168 17.31 8.09 3.41
N GLY A 169 16.49 8.76 4.23
CA GLY A 169 16.56 10.21 4.45
C GLY A 169 17.87 10.67 5.07
N GLY A 170 18.36 9.96 6.09
CA GLY A 170 19.65 10.24 6.72
C GLY A 170 20.82 10.06 5.76
N LEU A 171 20.83 8.97 4.98
CA LEU A 171 21.85 8.72 3.96
C LEU A 171 21.78 9.77 2.84
N ALA A 172 20.59 10.15 2.39
CA ALA A 172 20.41 11.20 1.39
C ALA A 172 20.93 12.56 1.87
N LEU A 173 20.60 12.97 3.09
CA LEU A 173 21.11 14.21 3.70
C LEU A 173 22.64 14.19 3.83
N LEU A 174 23.20 13.04 4.22
CA LEU A 174 24.64 12.87 4.33
C LEU A 174 25.35 13.03 2.96
N LEU A 175 24.77 12.45 1.90
CA LEU A 175 25.27 12.62 0.53
C LEU A 175 25.12 14.06 0.05
N SER A 176 24.01 14.73 0.37
CA SER A 176 23.82 16.14 0.03
C SER A 176 24.82 17.06 0.73
N TYR A 177 25.19 16.76 1.98
CA TYR A 177 26.23 17.52 2.69
C TYR A 177 27.63 17.29 2.12
N GLY A 178 27.93 16.08 1.66
CA GLY A 178 29.23 15.72 1.05
C GLY A 178 29.41 16.16 -0.40
N ALA A 179 28.34 16.60 -1.06
CA ALA A 179 28.40 17.09 -2.43
C ALA A 179 29.04 18.49 -2.45
N SER A 180 30.37 18.53 -2.51
CA SER A 180 31.19 19.75 -2.51
C SER A 180 31.39 20.37 -3.91
N ALA A 181 30.91 19.71 -4.97
CA ALA A 181 31.16 20.14 -6.34
C ALA A 181 29.94 20.81 -6.99
N PRO A 182 30.12 21.90 -7.74
CA PRO A 182 29.07 22.46 -8.58
C PRO A 182 28.68 21.44 -9.64
N ASN A 183 27.45 20.93 -9.56
CA ASN A 183 26.86 20.15 -10.63
C ASN A 183 26.30 21.12 -11.69
N THR A 184 26.25 20.68 -12.95
CA THR A 184 25.61 21.42 -14.05
C THR A 184 24.08 21.36 -13.97
N LEU A 185 23.55 20.68 -12.94
CA LEU A 185 22.14 20.52 -12.67
C LEU A 185 21.51 21.87 -12.34
N ASP A 186 20.69 22.37 -13.26
CA ASP A 186 19.84 23.51 -13.00
C ASP A 186 18.99 23.27 -11.74
N ALA A 187 18.75 24.33 -10.96
CA ALA A 187 18.00 24.24 -9.71
C ALA A 187 16.57 23.70 -9.91
N LEU A 188 15.98 23.90 -11.10
CA LEU A 188 14.59 23.57 -11.42
C LEU A 188 14.38 22.05 -11.64
N PRO A 189 15.13 21.35 -12.52
CA PRO A 189 15.08 19.89 -12.63
C PRO A 189 15.42 19.15 -11.33
N ALA A 190 16.42 19.64 -10.59
CA ALA A 190 16.79 19.07 -9.29
C ALA A 190 15.65 19.23 -8.27
N ALA A 191 15.00 20.40 -8.21
CA ALA A 191 13.85 20.62 -7.32
C ALA A 191 12.66 19.72 -7.70
N LEU A 192 12.37 19.55 -8.99
CA LEU A 192 11.30 18.65 -9.46
C LEU A 192 11.57 17.19 -9.11
N ALA A 193 12.80 16.70 -9.31
CA ALA A 193 13.18 15.33 -8.93
C ALA A 193 13.05 15.08 -7.41
N ASN A 194 13.43 16.07 -6.60
CA ASN A 194 13.26 16.02 -5.14
C ASN A 194 11.78 16.06 -4.74
N LEU A 195 10.96 16.86 -5.42
CA LEU A 195 9.51 16.93 -5.20
C LEU A 195 8.86 15.57 -5.50
N VAL A 196 9.18 14.96 -6.64
CA VAL A 196 8.67 13.64 -7.04
C VAL A 196 9.09 12.57 -6.02
N THR A 197 10.36 12.57 -5.60
CA THR A 197 10.87 11.63 -4.59
C THR A 197 10.16 11.79 -3.25
N SER A 198 9.97 13.05 -2.81
CA SER A 198 9.27 13.38 -1.56
C SER A 198 7.79 12.99 -1.61
N ALA A 199 7.12 13.25 -2.74
CA ALA A 199 5.75 12.82 -2.96
C ALA A 199 5.64 11.29 -2.89
N MET A 200 6.57 10.57 -3.52
CA MET A 200 6.60 9.10 -3.50
C MET A 200 6.80 8.56 -2.07
N TRP A 201 7.68 9.17 -1.27
CA TRP A 201 7.83 8.84 0.14
C TRP A 201 6.57 9.14 0.95
N GLY A 202 5.93 10.28 0.72
CA GLY A 202 4.65 10.64 1.34
C GLY A 202 3.55 9.61 1.03
N LEU A 203 3.45 9.16 -0.22
CA LEU A 203 2.56 8.09 -0.67
C LEU A 203 2.89 6.75 0.01
N GLN A 204 4.18 6.40 0.14
CA GLN A 204 4.60 5.17 0.83
C GLN A 204 4.22 5.20 2.31
N ILE A 205 4.45 6.32 3.02
CA ILE A 205 4.05 6.51 4.42
C ILE A 205 2.53 6.45 4.55
N TYR A 206 1.79 7.13 3.68
CA TYR A 206 0.33 7.12 3.70
C TYR A 206 -0.23 5.70 3.52
N CYS A 207 0.28 4.95 2.53
CA CYS A 207 -0.14 3.57 2.31
C CYS A 207 0.28 2.64 3.46
N ALA A 208 1.49 2.80 3.99
CA ALA A 208 2.00 2.00 5.11
C ALA A 208 1.22 2.25 6.41
N THR A 209 0.97 3.51 6.76
CA THR A 209 0.17 3.88 7.95
C THR A 209 -1.25 3.35 7.85
N ARG A 210 -1.87 3.43 6.66
CA ARG A 210 -3.18 2.84 6.41
C ARG A 210 -3.16 1.32 6.60
N CYS A 211 -2.16 0.63 6.05
CA CYS A 211 -1.99 -0.82 6.24
C CYS A 211 -1.78 -1.20 7.72
N LEU A 212 -1.02 -0.41 8.49
CA LEU A 212 -0.86 -0.63 9.93
C LEU A 212 -2.16 -0.45 10.70
N ARG A 213 -2.97 0.54 10.35
CA ARG A 213 -4.29 0.74 10.97
C ARG A 213 -5.24 -0.42 10.67
N LEU A 214 -5.25 -0.92 9.44
CA LEU A 214 -6.10 -2.04 9.01
C LEU A 214 -5.68 -3.39 9.60
N THR A 215 -4.39 -3.56 9.93
CA THR A 215 -3.84 -4.80 10.50
C THR A 215 -3.78 -4.78 12.04
N ARG A 216 -4.08 -3.66 12.68
CA ARG A 216 -4.38 -3.61 14.11
C ARG A 216 -5.77 -4.21 14.31
N SER A 217 -5.84 -5.47 14.74
CA SER A 217 -7.09 -6.03 15.23
C SER A 217 -7.69 -5.10 16.29
N PRO A 218 -9.02 -4.87 16.30
CA PRO A 218 -9.65 -4.38 17.51
C PRO A 218 -9.31 -5.38 18.62
N ALA A 219 -8.76 -4.87 19.72
CA ALA A 219 -8.54 -5.68 20.90
C ALA A 219 -9.87 -6.33 21.28
N ARG A 220 -9.80 -7.63 21.58
CA ARG A 220 -10.93 -8.41 22.10
C ARG A 220 -11.53 -7.76 23.33
#